data_AF-A0A7X3VGF4-F1
#
_entry.id   AF-A0A7X3VGF4-F1
#
_cell.length_a   1.000
_cell.length_b   1.000
_cell.length_c   1.000
_cell.angle_alpha   90.00
_cell.angle_beta   90.00
_cell.angle_gamma   90.00
#
_symmetry.space_group_name_H-M   'P 1'
#
loop_
_entity.id
_entity.type
_entity.pdbx_description
1 polymer ?
#
loop_
_entity_poly.entity_id
_entity_poly.type
_entity_poly.pdbx_seq_one_letter_code
_entity_poly.pdbx_strand_id
1 'polypeptide(L)'
;MEAVKREIHLEKRARLAIRYARATVSRVEALYREGNSNEGAALLLEIQEAVELANESLQATGKPAWKKSKPFKVVEIATRKLLRDLDDLDKKLSFNERDQLLAVRTHIEQLNQKLLMAIMTKKRKN
;
A
#
# COMPACT_ATOMS: atom_id res chain seq x y z
N MET A 1 -5.09 -5.98 10.37
CA MET A 1 -5.43 -6.41 8.99
C MET A 1 -6.60 -7.44 8.85
N GLU A 2 -6.89 -8.30 9.82
CA GLU A 2 -7.81 -9.46 9.66
C GLU A 2 -9.24 -9.19 9.15
N ALA A 3 -9.89 -8.12 9.61
CA ALA A 3 -11.23 -7.77 9.11
C ALA A 3 -11.23 -7.43 7.61
N VAL A 4 -10.12 -6.87 7.10
CA VAL A 4 -9.95 -6.56 5.68
C VAL A 4 -9.83 -7.85 4.87
N LYS A 5 -9.01 -8.81 5.32
CA LYS A 5 -8.82 -10.11 4.65
C LYS A 5 -10.15 -10.87 4.47
N ARG A 6 -11.07 -10.75 5.43
CA ARG A 6 -12.40 -11.40 5.40
C ARG A 6 -13.43 -10.74 4.48
N GLU A 7 -13.19 -9.52 3.98
CA GLU A 7 -14.15 -8.81 3.13
C GLU A 7 -14.34 -9.54 1.79
N ILE A 8 -15.55 -9.99 1.45
CA ILE A 8 -15.82 -10.79 0.24
C ILE A 8 -15.76 -9.93 -1.04
N HIS A 9 -16.18 -8.66 -0.97
CA HIS A 9 -16.21 -7.79 -2.13
C HIS A 9 -14.81 -7.27 -2.46
N LEU A 10 -14.20 -7.80 -3.52
CA LEU A 10 -12.82 -7.51 -3.93
C LEU A 10 -12.49 -6.00 -4.05
N GLU A 11 -13.34 -5.20 -4.69
CA GLU A 11 -13.10 -3.74 -4.80
C GLU A 11 -13.18 -3.04 -3.43
N LYS A 12 -14.07 -3.51 -2.55
CA LYS A 12 -14.20 -2.99 -1.19
C LYS A 12 -13.00 -3.43 -0.34
N ARG A 13 -12.56 -4.68 -0.47
CA ARG A 13 -11.35 -5.24 0.14
C ARG A 13 -10.15 -4.39 -0.23
N ALA A 14 -9.96 -4.10 -1.51
CA ALA A 14 -8.85 -3.29 -1.98
C ALA A 14 -8.84 -1.89 -1.34
N ARG A 15 -9.99 -1.23 -1.31
CA ARG A 15 -10.15 0.09 -0.69
C ARG A 15 -9.92 0.06 0.82
N LEU A 16 -10.38 -0.98 1.52
CA LEU A 16 -10.17 -1.14 2.95
C LEU A 16 -8.69 -1.42 3.27
N ALA A 17 -8.03 -2.23 2.46
CA ALA A 17 -6.61 -2.56 2.62
C ALA A 17 -5.72 -1.32 2.48
N ILE A 18 -5.91 -0.49 1.44
CA ILE A 18 -5.11 0.73 1.31
C ILE A 18 -5.43 1.78 2.39
N ARG A 19 -6.67 1.80 2.91
CA ARG A 19 -7.03 2.64 4.07
C ARG A 19 -6.35 2.16 5.35
N TYR A 20 -6.29 0.85 5.55
CA TYR A 20 -5.57 0.24 6.66
C TYR A 20 -4.10 0.65 6.62
N ALA A 21 -3.42 0.42 5.49
CA ALA A 21 -2.01 0.77 5.29
C ALA A 21 -1.71 2.22 5.70
N ARG A 22 -2.52 3.18 5.23
CA ARG A 22 -2.35 4.61 5.57
C ARG A 22 -2.59 4.91 7.04
N ALA A 23 -3.59 4.29 7.66
CA ALA A 23 -3.88 4.47 9.09
C ALA A 23 -2.78 3.86 9.98
N THR A 24 -2.06 2.84 9.49
CA THR A 24 -0.98 2.19 10.22
C THR A 24 0.29 3.01 10.26
N VAL A 25 0.54 3.93 9.31
CA VAL A 25 1.74 4.80 9.31
C VAL A 25 1.90 5.58 10.61
N SER A 26 0.82 6.16 11.15
CA SER A 26 0.89 6.89 12.41
C SER A 26 1.18 6.00 13.62
N ARG A 27 0.81 4.72 13.56
CA ARG A 27 1.14 3.73 14.59
C ARG A 27 2.61 3.34 14.53
N VAL A 28 3.16 3.17 13.33
CA VAL A 28 4.60 2.97 13.13
C VAL A 28 5.38 4.15 13.71
N GLU A 29 4.96 5.38 13.42
CA GLU A 29 5.60 6.58 13.97
C GLU A 29 5.59 6.60 15.51
N ALA A 30 4.47 6.22 16.13
CA ALA A 30 4.36 6.15 17.59
C ALA A 30 5.31 5.10 18.19
N LEU A 31 5.36 3.90 17.61
CA LEU A 31 6.20 2.81 18.11
C LEU A 31 7.69 3.15 18.02
N TYR A 32 8.14 3.74 16.91
CA TYR A 32 9.53 4.17 16.80
C TYR A 32 9.87 5.28 17.79
N ARG A 33 8.94 6.21 18.06
CA ARG A 33 9.13 7.24 19.08
C ARG A 33 9.25 6.66 20.49
N GLU A 34 8.55 5.58 20.77
CA GLU A 34 8.58 4.87 22.06
C GLU A 34 9.78 3.90 22.19
N GLY A 35 10.60 3.75 21.13
CA GLY A 35 11.74 2.83 21.10
C GLY A 35 11.35 1.38 20.80
N ASN A 36 10.10 1.12 20.42
CA ASN A 36 9.57 -0.20 20.09
C ASN A 36 9.88 -0.57 18.63
N SER A 37 11.17 -0.53 18.25
CA SER A 37 11.59 -0.64 16.85
C SER A 37 11.19 -1.96 16.18
N ASN A 38 11.16 -3.08 16.90
CA ASN A 38 10.72 -4.38 16.38
C ASN A 38 9.23 -4.40 16.04
N GLU A 39 8.39 -3.75 16.86
CA GLU A 39 6.95 -3.67 16.60
C GLU A 39 6.65 -2.69 15.45
N GLY A 40 7.38 -1.57 15.39
CA GLY A 40 7.34 -0.63 14.27
C GLY A 40 7.72 -1.32 12.94
N ALA A 41 8.77 -2.12 12.97
CA ALA A 41 9.21 -2.97 11.87
C ALA A 41 8.12 -3.96 11.41
N ALA A 42 7.47 -4.65 12.34
CA ALA A 42 6.38 -5.57 12.02
C ALA A 42 5.19 -4.85 11.37
N LEU A 43 4.83 -3.66 11.88
CA LEU A 43 3.76 -2.85 11.28
C LEU A 43 4.12 -2.31 9.89
N LEU A 44 5.39 -1.99 9.61
CA LEU A 44 5.84 -1.64 8.26
C LEU A 44 5.61 -2.79 7.26
N LEU A 45 5.89 -4.04 7.68
CA LEU A 45 5.59 -5.20 6.85
C LEU A 45 4.08 -5.37 6.65
N GLU A 46 3.27 -5.15 7.69
CA GLU A 46 1.81 -5.21 7.55
C GLU A 46 1.26 -4.11 6.61
N ILE A 47 1.92 -2.94 6.53
CA ILE A 47 1.61 -1.91 5.53
C ILE A 47 1.89 -2.44 4.12
N GLN A 48 3.04 -3.08 3.90
CA GLN A 48 3.38 -3.70 2.61
C GLN A 48 2.33 -4.74 2.21
N GLU A 49 2.02 -5.69 3.10
CA GLU A 49 1.00 -6.73 2.89
C GLU A 49 -0.38 -6.12 2.56
N ALA A 50 -0.73 -5.00 3.17
CA ALA A 50 -1.99 -4.31 2.91
C ALA A 50 -2.05 -3.69 1.51
N VAL A 51 -0.93 -3.17 1.01
CA VAL A 51 -0.86 -2.66 -0.38
C VAL A 51 -0.89 -3.82 -1.37
N GLU A 52 -0.17 -4.91 -1.10
CA GLU A 52 -0.18 -6.13 -1.91
C GLU A 52 -1.61 -6.69 -2.02
N LEU A 53 -2.28 -6.87 -0.87
CA LEU A 53 -3.68 -7.33 -0.84
C LEU A 53 -4.59 -6.40 -1.64
N ALA A 54 -4.36 -5.08 -1.60
CA ALA A 54 -5.15 -4.15 -2.37
C ALA A 54 -5.00 -4.37 -3.87
N ASN A 55 -3.75 -4.56 -4.33
CA ASN A 55 -3.46 -4.82 -5.73
C ASN A 55 -4.02 -6.19 -6.18
N GLU A 56 -3.75 -7.24 -5.42
CA GLU A 56 -4.26 -8.60 -5.69
C GLU A 56 -5.78 -8.64 -5.77
N SER A 57 -6.46 -7.98 -4.84
CA SER A 57 -7.92 -7.89 -4.84
C SER A 57 -8.45 -7.25 -6.12
N LEU A 58 -7.79 -6.19 -6.62
CA LEU A 58 -8.16 -5.56 -7.88
C LEU A 58 -7.89 -6.47 -9.09
N GLN A 59 -6.75 -7.16 -9.13
CA GLN A 59 -6.44 -8.10 -10.21
C GLN A 59 -7.43 -9.28 -10.24
N ALA A 60 -7.79 -9.80 -9.07
CA ALA A 60 -8.75 -10.90 -8.90
C ALA A 60 -10.16 -10.54 -9.41
N THR A 61 -10.49 -9.26 -9.57
CA THR A 61 -11.77 -8.86 -10.20
C THR A 61 -11.85 -9.25 -11.68
N GLY A 62 -10.71 -9.54 -12.33
CA GLY A 62 -10.62 -9.77 -13.77
C GLY A 62 -10.97 -8.55 -14.63
N LYS A 63 -11.25 -7.38 -14.02
CA LYS A 63 -11.68 -6.19 -14.74
C LYS A 63 -10.47 -5.51 -15.38
N PRO A 64 -10.55 -5.12 -16.67
CA PRO A 64 -9.49 -4.36 -17.30
C PRO A 64 -9.38 -2.96 -16.66
N ALA A 65 -8.25 -2.68 -16.00
CA ALA A 65 -7.99 -1.43 -15.30
C ALA A 65 -8.16 -0.20 -16.20
N TRP A 66 -7.74 -0.24 -17.46
CA TRP A 66 -7.94 0.86 -18.42
C TRP A 66 -9.41 1.20 -18.70
N LYS A 67 -10.31 0.20 -18.74
CA LYS A 67 -11.75 0.39 -19.07
C LYS A 67 -12.61 0.60 -17.83
N LYS A 68 -12.28 -0.07 -16.72
CA LYS A 68 -12.97 0.00 -15.42
C LYS A 68 -12.07 0.65 -14.38
N SER A 69 -11.53 1.82 -14.72
CA SER A 69 -10.44 2.46 -13.99
C SER A 69 -10.81 3.04 -12.63
N LYS A 70 -12.09 3.25 -12.31
CA LYS A 70 -12.49 3.90 -11.05
C LYS A 70 -11.92 3.24 -9.80
N PRO A 71 -12.13 1.93 -9.51
CA PRO A 71 -11.55 1.29 -8.34
C PRO A 71 -10.02 1.27 -8.35
N PHE A 72 -9.40 1.07 -9.51
CA PHE A 72 -7.94 1.06 -9.67
C PHE A 72 -7.33 2.45 -9.39
N LYS A 73 -7.91 3.52 -9.94
CA LYS A 73 -7.50 4.92 -9.69
C LYS A 73 -7.65 5.30 -8.23
N VAL A 74 -8.72 4.86 -7.57
CA VAL A 74 -8.92 5.12 -6.13
C VAL A 74 -7.78 4.53 -5.31
N VAL A 75 -7.38 3.29 -5.60
CA VAL A 75 -6.26 2.64 -4.91
C VAL A 75 -4.94 3.31 -5.29
N GLU A 76 -4.66 3.56 -6.57
CA GLU A 76 -3.44 4.24 -7.04
C GLU A 76 -3.23 5.61 -6.35
N ILE A 77 -4.27 6.45 -6.32
CA ILE A 77 -4.20 7.77 -5.66
C ILE A 77 -3.94 7.61 -4.16
N ALA A 78 -4.54 6.61 -3.52
CA ALA A 78 -4.33 6.33 -2.10
C ALA A 78 -2.91 5.81 -1.84
N THR A 79 -2.36 4.96 -2.70
CA THR A 79 -0.98 4.48 -2.63
C THR A 79 0.02 5.62 -2.83
N ARG A 80 -0.24 6.55 -3.76
CA ARG A 80 0.56 7.79 -3.90
C ARG A 80 0.52 8.70 -2.68
N LYS A 81 -0.57 8.67 -1.91
CA LYS A 81 -0.64 9.38 -0.62
C LYS A 81 0.16 8.64 0.44
N LEU A 82 0.01 7.32 0.52
CA LEU A 82 0.80 6.46 1.41
C LEU A 82 2.30 6.67 1.22
N LEU A 83 2.80 6.70 -0.02
CA LEU A 83 4.22 6.94 -0.31
C LEU A 83 4.72 8.27 0.26
N ARG A 84 3.91 9.33 0.19
CA ARG A 84 4.23 10.62 0.81
C ARG A 84 4.19 10.55 2.34
N ASP A 85 3.20 9.85 2.89
CA ASP A 85 3.10 9.62 4.33
C ASP A 85 4.35 8.86 4.85
N LEU A 86 4.90 7.91 4.06
CA LEU A 86 6.16 7.21 4.35
C LEU A 86 7.41 8.09 4.16
N ASP A 87 7.45 8.97 3.16
CA ASP A 87 8.53 9.96 2.99
C ASP A 87 8.62 10.91 4.19
N ASP A 88 7.49 11.29 4.77
CA ASP A 88 7.44 12.15 5.94
C ASP A 88 7.83 11.39 7.22
N LEU A 89 7.58 10.08 7.27
CA LEU A 89 8.07 9.21 8.33
C LEU A 89 9.60 9.07 8.27
N ASP A 90 10.18 8.85 7.10
CA ASP A 90 11.63 8.67 6.89
C ASP A 90 12.47 9.80 7.50
N LYS A 91 12.01 11.04 7.33
CA LYS A 91 12.63 12.25 7.88
C LYS A 91 12.70 12.27 9.41
N LYS A 92 11.84 11.49 10.08
CA LYS A 92 11.74 11.43 11.55
C LYS A 92 12.47 10.23 12.16
N LEU A 93 12.83 9.23 11.35
CA LEU A 93 13.46 8.00 11.84
C LEU A 93 14.96 8.12 12.02
N SER A 94 15.48 7.30 12.94
CA SER A 94 16.92 7.10 13.14
C SER A 94 17.54 6.30 12.00
N PHE A 95 18.86 6.34 11.84
CA PHE A 95 19.56 5.67 10.73
C PHE A 95 19.21 4.18 10.60
N ASN A 96 19.14 3.46 11.72
CA ASN A 96 18.88 2.01 11.72
C ASN A 96 17.46 1.65 11.26
N GLU A 97 16.48 2.52 11.49
CA GLU A 97 15.07 2.26 11.17
C GLU A 97 14.74 2.60 9.70
N ARG A 98 15.57 3.43 9.06
CA ARG A 98 15.38 3.87 7.67
C ARG A 98 15.53 2.75 6.66
N ASP A 99 16.47 1.83 6.85
CA ASP A 99 16.73 0.77 5.87
C ASP A 99 15.50 -0.09 5.60
N GLN A 100 14.77 -0.46 6.66
CA GLN A 100 13.54 -1.23 6.53
C GLN A 100 12.40 -0.41 5.91
N LEU A 101 12.25 0.85 6.32
CA LEU A 101 11.27 1.76 5.73
C LEU A 101 11.51 1.93 4.23
N LEU A 102 12.77 2.10 3.83
CA LEU A 102 13.18 2.24 2.43
C LEU A 102 12.82 0.99 1.63
N ALA A 103 13.12 -0.20 2.14
CA ALA A 103 12.75 -1.46 1.47
C ALA A 103 11.23 -1.57 1.22
N VAL A 104 10.42 -1.30 2.25
CA VAL A 104 8.95 -1.31 2.15
C VAL A 104 8.45 -0.25 1.17
N ARG A 105 8.99 0.97 1.24
CA ARG A 105 8.64 2.08 0.36
C ARG A 105 8.94 1.75 -1.10
N THR A 106 10.12 1.23 -1.40
CA THR A 106 10.52 0.81 -2.75
C THR A 106 9.57 -0.24 -3.30
N HIS A 107 9.18 -1.22 -2.49
CA HIS A 107 8.20 -2.24 -2.89
C HIS A 107 6.84 -1.61 -3.25
N ILE A 108 6.32 -0.74 -2.39
CA ILE A 108 5.03 -0.05 -2.61
C ILE A 108 5.10 0.85 -3.85
N GLU A 109 6.23 1.50 -4.09
CA GLU A 109 6.45 2.32 -5.28
C GLU A 109 6.38 1.48 -6.56
N GLN A 110 7.04 0.32 -6.59
CA GLN A 110 6.96 -0.62 -7.71
C GLN A 110 5.54 -1.11 -7.98
N LEU A 111 4.76 -1.42 -6.92
CA LEU A 111 3.35 -1.78 -7.06
C LEU A 111 2.52 -0.63 -7.62
N ASN A 112 2.75 0.60 -7.14
CA ASN A 112 2.04 1.77 -7.64
C ASN A 112 2.34 2.04 -9.12
N GLN A 113 3.60 1.90 -9.54
CA GLN A 113 3.99 2.05 -10.95
C GLN A 113 3.32 0.99 -11.83
N LYS A 114 3.32 -0.28 -11.42
CA LYS A 114 2.60 -1.36 -12.12
C LYS A 114 1.10 -1.06 -12.25
N LEU A 115 0.48 -0.58 -11.18
CA LEU A 115 -0.94 -0.21 -11.16
C LEU A 115 -1.22 0.98 -12.09
N LEU A 116 -0.38 2.01 -12.06
CA LEU A 116 -0.48 3.18 -12.94
C LEU A 116 -0.37 2.77 -14.42
N MET A 117 0.62 1.94 -14.76
CA MET A 117 0.77 1.40 -16.12
C MET A 117 -0.46 0.61 -16.55
N ALA A 118 -1.03 -0.23 -15.68
CA ALA A 118 -2.26 -0.98 -15.99
C ALA A 118 -3.47 -0.06 -16.25
N ILE A 119 -3.55 1.09 -15.56
CA ILE A 119 -4.60 2.09 -15.79
C ILE A 119 -4.38 2.84 -17.10
N MET A 120 -3.13 3.21 -17.41
CA MET A 120 -2.78 4.03 -18.58
C MET A 120 -2.76 3.24 -19.89
N THR A 121 -2.36 1.97 -19.85
CA THR A 121 -2.18 1.16 -21.05
C THR A 121 -3.42 0.32 -21.35
N LYS A 122 -4.04 0.58 -22.51
CA LYS A 122 -5.00 -0.37 -23.10
C LYS A 122 -4.23 -1.65 -23.43
N LYS A 123 -4.54 -2.78 -22.78
CA LYS A 123 -3.94 -4.08 -23.10
C LYS A 123 -4.10 -4.32 -24.61
N ARG A 124 -3.00 -4.29 -25.38
CA ARG A 124 -3.01 -4.73 -26.78
C ARG A 124 -3.42 -6.20 -26.76
N LYS A 125 -4.47 -6.56 -27.49
CA LYS A 125 -4.74 -7.97 -27.80
C LYS A 125 -3.58 -8.40 -28.71
N ASN A 126 -2.66 -9.20 -28.17
CA ASN A 126 -1.99 -10.21 -28.99
C ASN A 126 -2.97 -11.37 -29.14
#